data_AF-A0A9D5AWU2-F1
#
_entry.id   AF-A0A9D5AWU2-F1
#
_cell.length_a   1.000
_cell.length_b   1.000
_cell.length_c   1.000
_cell.angle_alpha   90.00
_cell.angle_beta   90.00
_cell.angle_gamma   90.00
#
_symmetry.space_group_name_H-M   'P 1'
#
loop_
_entity.id
_entity.type
_entity.pdbx_description
1 polymer ?
#
loop_
_entity_poly.entity_id
_entity_poly.type
_entity_poly.pdbx_seq_one_letter_code
_entity_poly.pdbx_strand_id
1 'polypeptide(L)'
;MYSTFNKAGLWEVASRFGCSSEQIGSCLSLVHLHELEDPKETPEEVASNFTSAMYDTPEEVLKCARHMEAVETTCEPSIKKHVRRYFTDHAVVSTSPTADGNMTIDSFHQFSGVNWLREKPLFKFEDAQWLLIQKAEEEKLIQVSIKLPDEYLNKLIDQFNEYFVSDSVSISAQL
;
A
#
# COMPACT_ATOMS: atom_id res chain seq x y z
N MET A 1 -7.01 -2.57 -18.24
CA MET A 1 -7.57 -1.39 -17.56
C MET A 1 -6.61 -0.22 -17.70
N TYR A 2 -5.42 -0.25 -17.10
CA TYR A 2 -4.36 0.76 -17.30
C TYR A 2 -4.05 1.07 -18.79
N SER A 3 -3.86 0.04 -19.62
CA SER A 3 -3.60 0.21 -21.07
C SER A 3 -4.76 0.84 -21.85
N THR A 4 -6.00 0.70 -21.36
CA THR A 4 -7.19 1.30 -21.95
C THR A 4 -7.25 2.78 -21.62
N PHE A 5 -6.95 3.14 -20.37
CA PHE A 5 -6.92 4.53 -19.89
C PHE A 5 -5.78 5.33 -20.54
N ASN A 6 -4.61 4.71 -20.67
CA ASN A 6 -3.46 5.30 -21.38
C ASN A 6 -3.82 5.59 -22.85
N LYS A 7 -4.45 4.65 -23.56
CA LYS A 7 -4.93 4.88 -24.93
C LYS A 7 -6.00 5.96 -25.04
N ALA A 8 -6.78 6.19 -24.00
CA ALA A 8 -7.78 7.25 -23.93
C ALA A 8 -7.19 8.62 -23.56
N GLY A 9 -5.87 8.74 -23.38
CA GLY A 9 -5.19 10.00 -23.05
C GLY A 9 -5.34 10.43 -21.58
N LEU A 10 -5.93 9.58 -20.73
CA LEU A 10 -6.20 9.91 -19.32
C LEU A 10 -4.93 10.04 -18.47
N TRP A 11 -3.79 9.57 -18.99
CA TRP A 11 -2.48 9.79 -18.37
C TRP A 11 -2.14 11.29 -18.30
N GLU A 12 -2.60 12.09 -19.26
CA GLU A 12 -2.31 13.53 -19.26
C GLU A 12 -3.01 14.22 -18.08
N VAL A 13 -4.25 13.81 -17.78
CA VAL A 13 -4.97 14.27 -16.58
C VAL A 13 -4.21 13.89 -15.32
N ALA A 14 -3.75 12.64 -15.19
CA ALA A 14 -2.97 12.21 -14.04
C ALA A 14 -1.66 13.02 -13.88
N SER A 15 -0.94 13.26 -14.98
CA SER A 15 0.32 14.00 -14.97
C SER A 15 0.22 15.49 -14.62
N ARG A 16 -0.98 16.08 -14.69
CA ARG A 16 -1.22 17.50 -14.37
C ARG A 16 -1.46 17.76 -12.89
N PHE A 17 -1.65 16.72 -12.08
CA PHE A 17 -1.94 16.85 -10.65
C PHE A 17 -0.94 16.04 -9.81
N GLY A 18 -0.31 16.68 -8.84
CA GLY A 18 0.56 16.02 -7.86
C GLY A 18 1.99 15.74 -8.35
N CYS A 19 2.71 14.94 -7.56
CA CYS A 19 4.07 14.48 -7.87
C CYS A 19 4.01 13.27 -8.79
N SER A 20 4.95 13.15 -9.73
CA SER A 20 5.17 11.89 -10.43
C SER A 20 5.66 10.80 -9.48
N SER A 21 5.34 9.55 -9.79
CA SER A 21 5.84 8.38 -9.05
C SER A 21 7.37 8.38 -8.89
N GLU A 22 8.12 8.86 -9.88
CA GLU A 22 9.58 8.98 -9.87
C GLU A 22 10.07 10.07 -8.88
N GLN A 23 9.36 11.20 -8.81
CA GLN A 23 9.63 12.26 -7.84
C GLN A 23 9.41 11.75 -6.42
N ILE A 24 8.32 11.01 -6.16
CA ILE A 24 8.04 10.41 -4.85
C ILE A 24 9.10 9.37 -4.48
N GLY A 25 9.47 8.51 -5.43
CA GLY A 25 10.55 7.53 -5.23
C GLY A 25 11.89 8.20 -4.89
N SER A 26 12.15 9.37 -5.46
CA SER A 26 13.33 10.20 -5.17
C SER A 26 13.25 10.83 -3.78
N CYS A 27 12.10 11.37 -3.37
CA CYS A 27 11.87 11.92 -2.02
C CYS A 27 12.16 10.88 -0.93
N LEU A 28 11.70 9.64 -1.14
CA LEU A 28 11.96 8.50 -0.24
C LEU A 28 13.44 8.12 -0.15
N SER A 29 14.22 8.43 -1.19
CA SER A 29 15.63 8.04 -1.30
C SER A 29 16.60 9.15 -0.86
N LEU A 30 16.25 10.43 -1.01
CA LEU A 30 17.23 11.53 -1.00
C LEU A 30 16.89 12.77 -0.15
N VAL A 31 15.84 12.81 0.66
CA VAL A 31 15.52 13.98 1.53
C VAL A 31 15.53 15.30 0.73
N HIS A 32 14.94 15.29 -0.46
CA HIS A 32 14.68 16.52 -1.21
C HIS A 32 13.22 16.51 -1.61
N LEU A 33 12.43 17.34 -0.93
CA LEU A 33 11.05 17.63 -1.33
C LEU A 33 11.11 18.45 -2.62
N HIS A 34 10.51 17.93 -3.67
CA HIS A 34 10.34 18.69 -4.90
C HIS A 34 9.20 19.69 -4.70
N GLU A 35 9.39 20.96 -5.06
CA GLU A 35 8.31 21.93 -5.04
C GLU A 35 7.24 21.49 -6.06
N LEU A 36 6.01 21.36 -5.58
CA LEU A 36 4.85 21.09 -6.42
C LEU A 36 4.39 22.41 -7.06
N GLU A 37 4.28 22.42 -8.39
CA GLU A 37 3.64 23.53 -9.08
C GLU A 37 2.12 23.38 -9.00
N ASP A 38 1.45 24.40 -8.50
CA ASP A 38 -0.01 24.42 -8.45
C ASP A 38 -0.60 24.45 -9.86
N PRO A 39 -1.50 23.51 -10.20
CA PRO A 39 -2.21 23.56 -11.46
C PRO A 39 -3.12 24.80 -11.53
N LYS A 40 -3.14 25.44 -12.70
CA LYS A 40 -3.90 26.68 -12.95
C LYS A 40 -5.40 26.46 -13.11
N GLU A 41 -5.80 25.24 -13.44
CA GLU A 41 -7.17 24.80 -13.74
C GLU A 41 -7.60 23.78 -12.68
N THR A 42 -8.89 23.69 -12.36
CA THR A 42 -9.37 22.71 -11.37
C THR A 42 -9.36 21.28 -11.95
N PRO A 43 -9.33 20.23 -11.10
CA PRO A 43 -9.44 18.84 -11.56
C PRO A 43 -10.64 18.59 -12.48
N GLU A 44 -11.79 19.19 -12.19
CA GLU A 44 -13.01 19.06 -12.97
C GLU A 44 -12.92 19.78 -14.33
N GLU A 45 -12.29 20.96 -14.38
CA GLU A 45 -12.07 21.71 -15.62
C GLU A 45 -11.16 20.93 -16.56
N VAL A 46 -10.06 20.37 -16.05
CA VAL A 46 -9.16 19.53 -16.84
C VAL A 46 -9.89 18.26 -17.29
N ALA A 47 -10.56 17.55 -16.37
CA ALA A 47 -11.25 16.31 -16.68
C ALA A 47 -12.40 16.46 -17.70
N SER A 48 -13.08 17.61 -17.71
CA SER A 48 -14.14 17.91 -18.68
C SER A 48 -13.65 17.85 -20.12
N ASN A 49 -12.39 18.23 -20.37
CA ASN A 49 -11.75 18.17 -21.70
C ASN A 49 -11.46 16.73 -22.18
N PHE A 50 -11.51 15.74 -21.28
CA PHE A 50 -11.21 14.33 -21.57
C PHE A 50 -12.45 13.42 -21.46
N THR A 51 -13.65 14.00 -21.33
CA THR A 51 -14.91 13.26 -21.42
C THR A 51 -15.08 12.68 -22.82
N SER A 52 -15.62 11.46 -22.91
CA SER A 52 -15.80 10.75 -24.19
C SER A 52 -16.97 9.78 -24.10
N ALA A 53 -17.37 9.16 -25.20
CA ALA A 53 -18.42 8.12 -25.17
C ALA A 53 -18.08 6.88 -24.30
N MET A 54 -16.85 6.79 -23.79
CA MET A 54 -16.42 5.77 -22.83
C MET A 54 -16.42 6.26 -21.37
N TYR A 55 -16.42 7.57 -21.14
CA TYR A 55 -16.37 8.22 -19.82
C TYR A 55 -17.28 9.45 -19.88
N ASP A 56 -18.52 9.27 -19.42
CA ASP A 56 -19.60 10.22 -19.68
C ASP A 56 -19.52 11.46 -18.77
N THR A 57 -18.83 11.35 -17.63
CA THR A 57 -18.71 12.44 -16.66
C THR A 57 -17.26 12.73 -16.26
N PRO A 58 -16.93 14.00 -15.90
CA PRO A 58 -15.61 14.37 -15.39
C PRO A 58 -15.19 13.57 -14.15
N GLU A 59 -16.13 13.16 -13.31
CA GLU A 59 -15.85 12.35 -12.11
C GLU A 59 -15.36 10.95 -12.47
N GLU A 60 -15.92 10.34 -13.53
CA GLU A 60 -15.44 9.05 -14.03
C GLU A 60 -14.03 9.15 -14.59
N VAL A 61 -13.74 10.25 -15.32
CA VAL A 61 -12.40 10.57 -15.82
C VAL A 61 -11.41 10.71 -14.67
N LEU A 62 -11.73 11.48 -13.63
CA LEU A 62 -10.89 11.67 -12.45
C LEU A 62 -10.67 10.38 -11.67
N LYS A 63 -11.70 9.54 -11.53
CA LYS A 63 -11.59 8.23 -10.89
C LYS A 63 -10.62 7.32 -11.65
N CYS A 64 -10.67 7.35 -12.99
CA CYS A 64 -9.74 6.60 -13.83
C CYS A 64 -8.31 7.15 -13.73
N ALA A 65 -8.13 8.47 -13.78
CA ALA A 65 -6.83 9.12 -13.62
C ALA A 65 -6.19 8.78 -12.25
N ARG A 66 -6.96 8.86 -11.15
CA ARG A 66 -6.51 8.46 -9.80
C ARG A 66 -6.09 6.99 -9.75
N HIS A 67 -6.83 6.11 -10.43
CA HIS A 67 -6.45 4.71 -10.52
C HIS A 67 -5.15 4.52 -11.29
N MET A 68 -4.92 5.26 -12.38
CA MET A 68 -3.65 5.23 -13.11
C MET A 68 -2.49 5.65 -12.21
N GLU A 69 -2.64 6.78 -11.52
CA GLU A 69 -1.60 7.29 -10.61
C GLU A 69 -1.28 6.31 -9.48
N ALA A 70 -2.30 5.69 -8.89
CA ALA A 70 -2.12 4.65 -7.88
C ALA A 70 -1.36 3.44 -8.45
N VAL A 71 -1.66 3.02 -9.68
CA VAL A 71 -0.94 1.91 -10.34
C VAL A 71 0.50 2.29 -10.63
N GLU A 72 0.78 3.51 -11.07
CA GLU A 72 2.13 3.99 -11.37
C GLU A 72 2.97 4.10 -10.08
N THR A 73 2.44 4.77 -9.07
CA THR A 73 3.02 4.89 -7.72
C THR A 73 3.33 3.51 -7.13
N THR A 74 2.36 2.58 -7.17
CA THR A 74 2.57 1.23 -6.63
C THR A 74 3.53 0.40 -7.47
N CYS A 75 3.77 0.77 -8.72
CA CYS A 75 4.69 0.09 -9.63
C CYS A 75 6.15 0.55 -9.48
N GLU A 76 6.39 1.75 -8.95
CA GLU A 76 7.71 2.37 -8.85
C GLU A 76 8.66 1.57 -7.93
N PRO A 77 9.88 1.24 -8.39
CA PRO A 77 10.80 0.37 -7.64
C PRO A 77 11.23 0.88 -6.27
N SER A 78 11.47 2.18 -6.11
CA SER A 78 11.95 2.80 -4.87
C SER A 78 10.87 2.78 -3.78
N ILE A 79 9.62 3.10 -4.13
CA ILE A 79 8.42 3.00 -3.31
C ILE A 79 8.20 1.54 -2.90
N LYS A 80 8.21 0.59 -3.85
CA LYS A 80 8.10 -0.85 -3.54
C LYS A 80 9.18 -1.30 -2.56
N LYS A 81 10.42 -0.87 -2.78
CA LYS A 81 11.56 -1.20 -1.92
C LYS A 81 11.38 -0.62 -0.52
N HIS A 82 10.95 0.64 -0.41
CA HIS A 82 10.69 1.31 0.86
C HIS A 82 9.56 0.63 1.64
N VAL A 83 8.40 0.43 1.01
CA VAL A 83 7.23 -0.22 1.64
C VAL A 83 7.57 -1.66 2.04
N ARG A 84 8.26 -2.43 1.19
CA ARG A 84 8.68 -3.80 1.55
C ARG A 84 9.58 -3.82 2.77
N ARG A 85 10.57 -2.92 2.82
CA ARG A 85 11.48 -2.79 3.97
C ARG A 85 10.70 -2.43 5.22
N TYR A 86 9.89 -1.38 5.15
CA TYR A 86 9.08 -0.90 6.26
C TYR A 86 8.13 -1.99 6.79
N PHE A 87 7.49 -2.74 5.89
CA PHE A 87 6.66 -3.89 6.27
C PHE A 87 7.49 -4.98 6.93
N THR A 88 8.65 -5.35 6.38
CA THR A 88 9.50 -6.41 6.96
C THR A 88 9.99 -6.05 8.37
N ASP A 89 10.30 -4.78 8.60
CA ASP A 89 10.81 -4.28 9.88
C ASP A 89 9.73 -4.25 10.98
N HIS A 90 8.45 -4.04 10.62
CA HIS A 90 7.37 -3.80 11.58
C HIS A 90 6.22 -4.83 11.54
N ALA A 91 6.19 -5.72 10.55
CA ALA A 91 5.16 -6.72 10.45
C ALA A 91 5.22 -7.69 11.63
N VAL A 92 4.04 -8.10 12.06
CA VAL A 92 3.86 -9.04 13.15
C VAL A 92 3.10 -10.27 12.65
N VAL A 93 3.44 -11.41 13.23
CA VAL A 93 2.81 -12.70 12.95
C VAL A 93 2.02 -13.12 14.18
N SER A 94 0.76 -13.49 13.97
CA SER A 94 -0.08 -14.11 14.98
C SER A 94 -0.60 -15.46 14.50
N THR A 95 -0.71 -16.41 15.41
CA THR A 95 -1.27 -17.74 15.15
C THR A 95 -2.41 -18.02 16.12
N SER A 96 -3.43 -18.72 15.62
CA SER A 96 -4.54 -19.21 16.42
C SER A 96 -4.91 -20.63 16.01
N PRO A 97 -5.21 -21.54 16.94
CA PRO A 97 -5.59 -22.90 16.58
C PRO A 97 -6.94 -22.92 15.87
N THR A 98 -7.11 -23.85 14.93
CA THR A 98 -8.41 -24.20 14.36
C THR A 98 -9.21 -25.05 15.35
N ALA A 99 -10.46 -25.37 15.02
CA ALA A 99 -11.25 -26.32 15.83
C ALA A 99 -10.51 -27.67 16.00
N ASP A 100 -9.95 -28.20 14.90
CA ASP A 100 -9.18 -29.44 14.90
C ASP A 100 -7.85 -29.28 15.63
N GLY A 101 -7.16 -28.15 15.46
CA GLY A 101 -5.94 -27.82 16.18
C GLY A 101 -6.14 -27.77 17.69
N ASN A 102 -7.26 -27.23 18.15
CA ASN A 102 -7.57 -27.13 19.57
C ASN A 102 -7.86 -28.49 20.22
N MET A 103 -8.29 -29.48 19.42
CA MET A 103 -8.47 -30.87 19.87
C MET A 103 -7.18 -31.68 19.81
N THR A 104 -6.31 -31.39 18.83
CA THR A 104 -5.13 -32.21 18.50
C THR A 104 -3.87 -31.74 19.21
N ILE A 105 -3.67 -30.42 19.35
CA ILE A 105 -2.48 -29.83 19.94
C ILE A 105 -2.62 -29.83 21.46
N ASP A 106 -2.10 -30.86 22.09
CA ASP A 106 -1.92 -30.91 23.54
C ASP A 106 -0.59 -30.26 23.99
N SER A 107 -0.27 -30.32 25.29
CA SER A 107 0.96 -29.73 25.83
C SER A 107 2.25 -30.39 25.35
N PHE A 108 2.19 -31.63 24.83
CA PHE A 108 3.35 -32.40 24.38
C PHE A 108 3.47 -32.46 22.85
N HIS A 109 2.47 -31.94 22.12
CA HIS A 109 2.47 -31.87 20.67
C HIS A 109 3.61 -31.01 20.14
N GLN A 110 4.19 -31.39 19.00
CA GLN A 110 5.30 -30.66 18.34
C GLN A 110 4.97 -29.18 18.02
N PHE A 111 3.69 -28.81 17.98
CA PHE A 111 3.21 -27.45 17.66
C PHE A 111 2.73 -26.66 18.89
N SER A 112 2.88 -27.21 20.10
CA SER A 112 2.40 -26.56 21.33
C SER A 112 3.06 -25.20 21.59
N GLY A 113 4.27 -24.97 21.09
CA GLY A 113 4.98 -23.69 21.21
C GLY A 113 4.60 -22.63 20.16
N VAL A 114 3.79 -22.98 19.16
CA VAL A 114 3.44 -22.08 18.04
C VAL A 114 1.94 -21.96 17.78
N ASN A 115 1.09 -22.64 18.55
CA ASN A 115 -0.37 -22.60 18.38
C ASN A 115 -0.99 -21.26 18.81
N TRP A 116 -0.37 -20.57 19.76
CA TRP A 116 -0.83 -19.28 20.29
C TRP A 116 0.29 -18.24 20.28
N LEU A 117 0.57 -17.68 19.10
CA LEU A 117 1.45 -16.53 18.97
C LEU A 117 0.61 -15.28 18.78
N ARG A 118 0.92 -14.23 19.55
CA ARG A 118 0.28 -12.93 19.41
C ARG A 118 1.30 -11.90 19.01
N GLU A 119 1.08 -11.30 17.84
CA GLU A 119 1.80 -10.13 17.33
C GLU A 119 3.32 -10.24 17.49
N LYS A 120 3.87 -11.44 17.23
CA LYS A 120 5.31 -11.66 17.31
C LYS A 120 5.98 -10.97 16.10
N PRO A 121 6.95 -10.05 16.31
CA PRO A 121 7.62 -9.37 15.21
C PRO A 121 8.32 -10.36 14.26
N LEU A 122 8.21 -10.11 12.96
CA LEU A 122 8.71 -11.00 11.91
C LEU A 122 10.22 -11.27 12.03
N PHE A 123 11.00 -10.27 12.44
CA PHE A 123 12.45 -10.40 12.61
C PHE A 123 12.88 -11.14 13.89
N LYS A 124 11.94 -11.50 14.79
CA LYS A 124 12.23 -12.22 16.04
C LYS A 124 12.00 -13.73 15.94
N PHE A 125 11.67 -14.23 14.75
CA PHE A 125 11.59 -15.67 14.53
C PHE A 125 13.00 -16.23 14.39
N GLU A 126 13.32 -17.21 15.24
CA GLU A 126 14.61 -17.86 15.32
C GLU A 126 14.45 -19.37 15.04
N ASP A 127 15.53 -20.02 14.66
CA ASP A 127 15.63 -21.46 14.44
C ASP A 127 14.51 -22.02 13.52
N ALA A 128 13.93 -23.17 13.91
CA ALA A 128 12.90 -23.87 13.16
C ALA A 128 11.47 -23.37 13.47
N GLN A 129 11.30 -22.30 14.25
CA GLN A 129 9.97 -21.87 14.68
C GLN A 129 9.04 -21.52 13.50
N TRP A 130 9.58 -20.85 12.48
CA TRP A 130 8.83 -20.55 11.27
C TRP A 130 8.41 -21.82 10.50
N LEU A 131 9.30 -22.81 10.40
CA LEU A 131 9.01 -24.08 9.74
C LEU A 131 7.91 -24.86 10.47
N LEU A 132 7.89 -24.82 11.81
CA LEU A 132 6.80 -25.42 12.60
C LEU A 132 5.46 -24.74 12.35
N ILE A 133 5.44 -23.41 12.23
CA ILE A 133 4.23 -22.65 11.88
C ILE A 133 3.73 -23.06 10.49
N GLN A 134 4.61 -23.08 9.50
CA GLN A 134 4.24 -23.46 8.13
C GLN A 134 3.68 -24.90 8.06
N LYS A 135 4.31 -25.84 8.75
CA LYS A 135 3.85 -27.23 8.81
C LYS A 135 2.49 -27.35 9.52
N ALA A 136 2.30 -26.66 10.64
CA ALA A 136 1.03 -26.66 11.37
C ALA A 136 -0.11 -26.01 10.57
N GLU A 137 0.19 -24.99 9.76
CA GLU A 137 -0.76 -24.37 8.83
C GLU A 137 -1.10 -25.30 7.66
N GLU A 138 -0.12 -25.99 7.08
CA GLU A 138 -0.32 -26.99 6.04
C GLU A 138 -1.20 -28.16 6.52
N GLU A 139 -0.99 -28.60 7.76
CA GLU A 139 -1.83 -29.59 8.46
C GLU A 139 -3.19 -29.02 8.92
N LYS A 140 -3.47 -27.73 8.67
CA LYS A 140 -4.71 -27.02 9.03
C LYS A 140 -5.03 -27.02 10.52
N LEU A 141 -4.02 -27.20 11.37
CA LEU A 141 -4.17 -27.16 12.82
C LEU A 141 -4.12 -25.73 13.37
N ILE A 142 -3.50 -24.81 12.63
CA ILE A 142 -3.48 -23.38 13.00
C ILE A 142 -3.85 -22.51 11.80
N GLN A 143 -4.29 -21.29 12.11
CA GLN A 143 -4.40 -20.19 11.17
C GLN A 143 -3.27 -19.20 11.45
N VAL A 144 -2.62 -18.72 10.40
CA VAL A 144 -1.55 -17.72 10.51
C VAL A 144 -2.06 -16.39 9.94
N SER A 145 -1.71 -15.30 10.60
CA SER A 145 -1.96 -13.95 10.09
C SER A 145 -0.69 -13.12 10.19
N ILE A 146 -0.33 -12.48 9.08
CA ILE A 146 0.78 -11.53 9.00
C ILE A 146 0.16 -10.18 8.72
N LYS A 147 0.39 -9.21 9.61
CA LYS A 147 -0.20 -7.88 9.52
C LYS A 147 0.83 -6.83 9.88
N LEU A 148 0.68 -5.64 9.29
CA LEU A 148 1.32 -4.44 9.78
C LEU A 148 0.38 -3.85 10.86
N PRO A 149 0.83 -3.64 12.11
CA PRO A 149 -0.01 -3.03 13.13
C PRO A 149 -0.48 -1.63 12.70
N ASP A 150 -1.70 -1.26 13.08
CA ASP A 150 -2.36 -0.01 12.63
C ASP A 150 -1.52 1.24 12.92
N GLU A 151 -0.79 1.28 14.04
CA GLU A 151 0.13 2.36 14.37
C GLU A 151 1.19 2.59 13.27
N TYR A 152 1.81 1.50 12.79
CA TYR A 152 2.84 1.58 11.76
C TYR A 152 2.25 1.83 10.38
N LEU A 153 1.05 1.30 10.12
CA LEU A 153 0.32 1.57 8.87
C LEU A 153 -0.03 3.06 8.77
N ASN A 154 -0.58 3.65 9.84
CA ASN A 154 -0.93 5.06 9.87
C ASN A 154 0.31 5.94 9.70
N LYS A 155 1.41 5.63 10.39
CA LYS A 155 2.70 6.32 10.20
C LYS A 155 3.21 6.27 8.75
N LEU A 156 3.04 5.13 8.08
CA LEU A 156 3.42 5.00 6.67
C LEU A 156 2.52 5.86 5.79
N ILE A 157 1.21 5.85 6.03
CA ILE A 157 0.24 6.69 5.30
C ILE A 157 0.56 8.18 5.50
N ASP A 158 0.82 8.60 6.74
CA ASP A 158 1.18 9.98 7.08
C ASP A 158 2.47 10.40 6.36
N GLN A 159 3.49 9.53 6.34
CA GLN A 159 4.73 9.77 5.61
C GLN A 159 4.48 10.01 4.12
N PHE A 160 3.63 9.20 3.48
CA PHE A 160 3.29 9.41 2.07
C PHE A 160 2.45 10.67 1.86
N ASN A 161 1.50 10.98 2.75
CA ASN A 161 0.70 12.20 2.67
C ASN A 161 1.58 13.46 2.68
N GLU A 162 2.63 13.49 3.49
CA GLU A 162 3.61 14.59 3.49
C GLU A 162 4.30 14.80 2.13
N TYR A 163 4.45 13.76 1.31
CA TYR A 163 5.04 13.87 -0.04
C TYR A 163 4.02 14.20 -1.13
N PHE A 164 2.73 13.95 -0.89
CA PHE A 164 1.66 14.17 -1.85
C PHE A 164 0.96 15.52 -1.68
N VAL A 165 1.06 16.14 -0.50
CA VAL A 165 0.43 17.44 -0.21
C VAL A 165 1.38 18.58 -0.59
N SER A 166 0.90 19.54 -1.37
CA SER A 166 1.60 20.80 -1.57
C SER A 166 1.44 21.71 -0.34
N ASP A 167 2.48 22.48 -0.02
CA ASP A 167 2.42 23.50 1.04
C ASP A 167 1.59 24.75 0.63
N SER A 168 1.01 24.74 -0.56
CA SER A 168 0.27 25.86 -1.13
C SER A 168 -1.17 25.93 -0.61
N VAL A 169 -1.68 27.15 -0.44
CA VAL A 169 -3.05 27.42 0.04
C VAL A 169 -4.00 27.84 -1.09
N SER A 170 -3.67 27.51 -2.35
CA SER A 170 -4.51 27.85 -3.49
C SER A 170 -5.80 27.02 -3.48
N ILE A 171 -6.90 27.56 -4.03
CA ILE A 171 -8.20 26.86 -4.08
C ILE A 171 -8.06 25.54 -4.86
N SER A 172 -7.23 25.54 -5.92
CA SER A 172 -6.89 24.37 -6.71
C SER A 172 -6.07 23.32 -5.94
N ALA A 173 -5.35 23.72 -4.88
CA ALA A 173 -4.57 22.81 -4.03
C ALA A 173 -5.37 22.24 -2.85
N GLN A 174 -6.51 22.85 -2.50
CA GLN A 174 -7.36 22.44 -1.38
C GLN A 174 -8.50 21.49 -1.79
N LEU A 175 -8.74 21.30 -3.09
CA LEU A 175 -9.81 20.49 -3.69
C LEU A 175 -9.26 19.17 -4.26
#